data_AF-B0WY71-F1
#
_entry.id   AF-B0WY71-F1
#
_cell.length_a   1.000
_cell.length_b   1.000
_cell.length_c   1.000
_cell.angle_alpha   90.00
_cell.angle_beta   90.00
_cell.angle_gamma   90.00
#
_symmetry.space_group_name_H-M   'P 1'
#
loop_
_entity.id
_entity.type
_entity.pdbx_description
1 polymer ?
#
loop_
_entity_poly.entity_id
_entity_poly.type
_entity_poly.pdbx_seq_one_letter_code
_entity_poly.pdbx_strand_id
1 'polypeptide(L)' 'MLDVAADNGMPLASTVDGGWGSWGPWTDCKCPGHPKQGQKRTRVCNNPLPLNSGAPCVGHNTETTPDCLPCTGK' A
#
# COMPACT_ATOMS: atom_id res chain seq x y z
N MET A 1 -33.88 22.08 25.50
CA MET A 1 -33.94 22.12 24.02
C MET A 1 -33.26 23.40 23.58
N LEU A 2 -31.94 23.38 23.39
CA LEU A 2 -31.37 24.27 22.38
C LEU A 2 -31.08 23.39 21.18
N ASP A 3 -32.10 23.29 20.34
CA ASP A 3 -32.01 22.82 18.98
C ASP A 3 -31.50 24.01 18.15
N VAL A 4 -30.23 23.95 17.73
CA VAL A 4 -29.77 24.73 16.58
C VAL A 4 -28.83 23.87 15.74
N ALA A 5 -29.07 23.91 14.43
CA ALA A 5 -28.75 22.90 13.45
C ALA A 5 -27.27 22.51 13.34
N ALA A 6 -27.05 21.21 13.17
CA ALA A 6 -25.87 20.69 12.50
C ALA A 6 -25.92 21.04 11.01
N ASP A 7 -25.55 22.27 10.64
CA ASP A 7 -25.23 22.63 9.25
C ASP A 7 -24.33 23.87 9.22
N ASN A 8 -23.03 23.67 9.39
CA ASN A 8 -22.03 24.60 8.87
C ASN A 8 -21.15 23.79 7.94
N GLY A 9 -21.63 23.60 6.71
CA GLY A 9 -21.00 22.83 5.65
C GLY A 9 -19.53 23.16 5.48
N MET A 10 -18.68 22.37 6.12
CA MET A 10 -17.39 22.00 5.57
C MET A 10 -17.71 21.35 4.23
N PRO A 11 -17.10 21.78 3.10
CA PRO A 11 -17.47 21.25 1.80
C PRO A 11 -17.42 19.72 1.90
N LEU A 12 -18.44 19.05 1.37
CA LEU A 12 -18.49 17.59 1.19
C LEU A 12 -17.29 17.21 0.32
N ALA A 13 -16.11 17.25 0.91
CA ALA A 13 -14.86 16.98 0.25
C ALA A 13 -14.92 15.49 -0.03
N SER A 14 -15.24 15.13 -1.27
CA SER A 14 -15.43 13.75 -1.68
C SER A 14 -14.22 12.95 -1.22
N THR A 15 -14.45 12.04 -0.27
CA THR A 15 -13.40 11.16 0.24
C THR A 15 -13.06 10.19 -0.87
N VAL A 16 -11.77 10.02 -1.13
CA VAL A 16 -11.29 9.06 -2.12
C VAL A 16 -10.48 8.04 -1.36
N ASP A 17 -10.96 6.80 -1.35
CA ASP A 17 -10.21 5.69 -0.78
C ASP A 17 -9.06 5.30 -1.70
N GLY A 18 -7.95 4.90 -1.09
CA GLY A 18 -6.76 4.46 -1.81
C GLY A 18 -6.99 3.19 -2.60
N GLY A 19 -6.54 3.19 -3.84
CA GLY A 19 -6.45 2.00 -4.69
C GLY A 19 -5.02 1.61 -4.98
N TRP A 20 -4.77 0.31 -5.06
CA TRP A 20 -3.47 -0.21 -5.46
C TRP A 20 -3.21 0.13 -6.93
N GLY A 21 -2.06 0.75 -7.18
CA GLY A 21 -1.45 0.78 -8.49
C GLY A 21 -1.06 -0.62 -8.96
N SER A 22 -0.70 -0.71 -10.24
CA SER A 22 -0.15 -1.94 -10.81
C SER A 22 1.07 -2.39 -10.04
N TRP A 23 1.27 -3.71 -9.98
CA TRP A 23 2.51 -4.26 -9.48
C TRP A 23 3.69 -3.78 -10.32
N GLY A 24 4.77 -3.42 -9.62
CA GLY A 24 6.07 -3.23 -10.25
C GLY A 24 6.64 -4.56 -10.78
N PRO A 25 7.76 -4.49 -11.52
CA PRO A 25 8.41 -5.67 -12.05
C PRO A 25 8.91 -6.59 -10.92
N TRP A 26 8.97 -7.88 -11.21
CA TRP A 26 9.68 -8.83 -10.35
C TRP A 26 11.18 -8.50 -10.33
N THR A 27 11.75 -8.48 -9.14
CA THR A 27 13.17 -8.27 -8.89
C THR A 27 13.72 -9.45 -8.10
N ASP A 28 14.98 -9.79 -8.34
CA ASP A 28 15.61 -10.91 -7.65
C ASP A 28 15.81 -10.58 -6.16
N CYS A 29 15.50 -11.54 -5.30
CA CYS A 29 15.87 -11.41 -3.91
C CYS A 29 17.39 -11.55 -3.79
N LYS A 30 18.06 -10.44 -3.48
CA LYS A 30 19.49 -10.39 -3.24
C LYS A 30 19.79 -10.56 -1.76
N CYS A 31 20.57 -11.57 -1.45
CA CYS A 31 21.23 -11.68 -0.16
C CYS A 31 22.76 -11.71 -0.33
N PRO A 32 23.51 -10.79 0.31
CA PRO A 32 24.97 -10.78 0.20
C PRO A 32 25.58 -12.12 0.62
N GLY A 33 26.41 -12.71 -0.24
CA GLY A 33 27.07 -14.00 0.03
C GLY A 33 26.23 -15.24 -0.27
N HIS A 34 25.00 -15.10 -0.79
CA HIS A 34 24.14 -16.22 -1.15
C HIS A 34 23.79 -16.21 -2.64
N PRO A 35 23.53 -17.39 -3.25
CA PRO A 35 22.94 -17.46 -4.57
C PRO A 35 21.55 -16.79 -4.58
N LYS A 36 21.09 -16.41 -5.77
CA LYS A 36 19.73 -15.94 -5.98
C LYS A 36 18.73 -16.98 -5.45
N GLN A 37 17.78 -16.50 -4.66
CA GLN A 37 16.71 -17.31 -4.06
C GLN A 37 15.41 -16.54 -4.26
N GLY A 38 14.62 -16.87 -5.28
CA GLY A 38 13.33 -16.24 -5.53
C GLY A 38 13.31 -14.81 -6.06
N GLN A 39 12.09 -14.28 -6.10
CA GLN A 39 11.77 -12.96 -6.61
C GLN A 39 10.82 -12.22 -5.67
N LYS A 40 10.90 -10.88 -5.70
CA LYS A 40 10.00 -9.97 -4.99
C LYS A 40 9.51 -8.86 -5.91
N ARG A 41 8.30 -8.37 -5.66
CA ARG A 41 7.76 -7.17 -6.31
C ARG A 41 7.02 -6.30 -5.32
N THR A 42 6.85 -5.03 -5.66
CA THR A 42 6.12 -4.07 -4.83
C THR A 42 5.07 -3.34 -5.64
N ARG A 43 4.05 -2.81 -4.97
CA ARG A 43 3.03 -1.93 -5.54
C ARG A 43 2.87 -0.70 -4.66
N VAL A 44 2.34 0.37 -5.25
CA VAL A 44 2.12 1.64 -4.56
C VAL A 44 0.63 1.90 -4.44
N CYS A 45 0.20 2.44 -3.30
CA CYS A 45 -1.18 2.87 -3.09
C CYS A 45 -1.39 4.25 -3.71
N ASN A 46 -1.57 4.31 -5.04
CA ASN A 46 -1.65 5.56 -5.78
C ASN A 46 -2.64 5.53 -6.96
N ASN A 47 -3.52 4.53 -7.05
CA ASN A 47 -4.47 4.40 -8.14
C ASN A 47 -5.87 4.01 -7.65
N PRO A 48 -6.64 4.94 -7.06
CA PRO A 48 -6.28 6.35 -6.83
C PRO A 48 -5.48 6.58 -5.53
N LEU A 49 -4.90 7.78 -5.38
CA LEU A 49 -4.32 8.22 -4.10
C LEU A 49 -5.45 8.52 -3.09
N PRO A 50 -5.31 8.13 -1.81
CA PRO A 50 -6.28 8.51 -0.79
C PRO A 50 -6.37 10.03 -0.64
N LEU A 51 -7.59 10.58 -0.59
CA LEU A 51 -7.85 12.02 -0.41
C LEU A 51 -8.93 12.27 0.64
N ASN A 52 -8.87 13.43 1.28
CA ASN A 52 -9.87 13.91 2.25
C ASN A 52 -10.16 12.89 3.37
N SER A 53 -9.12 12.26 3.92
CA SER A 53 -9.26 11.22 4.96
C SER A 53 -9.86 9.90 4.46
N GLY A 54 -9.86 9.66 3.14
CA GLY A 54 -10.21 8.36 2.57
C GLY A 54 -9.31 7.23 3.06
N ALA A 55 -9.83 6.01 3.02
CA ALA A 55 -9.18 4.84 3.59
C ALA A 55 -7.85 4.52 2.88
N PRO A 56 -6.84 4.00 3.58
CA PRO A 56 -5.63 3.47 2.94
C PRO A 56 -5.92 2.18 2.19
N CYS A 57 -5.02 1.79 1.27
CA CYS A 57 -5.14 0.51 0.58
C CYS A 57 -5.04 -0.67 1.56
N VAL A 58 -5.95 -1.63 1.42
CA VAL A 58 -5.97 -2.85 2.25
C VAL A 58 -5.08 -3.94 1.64
N GLY A 59 -4.28 -4.60 2.49
CA GLY A 59 -3.40 -5.72 2.12
C GLY A 59 -1.93 -5.34 2.01
N HIS A 60 -1.10 -6.26 1.53
CA HIS A 60 0.36 -6.07 1.46
C HIS A 60 0.78 -5.25 0.24
N ASN A 61 1.79 -4.40 0.42
CA ASN A 61 2.45 -3.65 -0.65
C ASN A 61 3.58 -4.45 -1.34
N THR A 62 3.91 -5.62 -0.79
CA THR A 62 5.04 -6.45 -1.21
C THR A 62 4.56 -7.88 -1.40
N GLU A 63 5.06 -8.53 -2.45
CA GLU A 63 4.82 -9.94 -2.75
C GLU A 63 6.15 -10.63 -3.04
N THR A 64 6.27 -11.87 -2.61
CA THR A 64 7.50 -12.65 -2.68
C THR A 64 7.19 -14.09 -3.08
N THR A 65 8.08 -14.70 -3.86
CA THR A 65 8.00 -16.13 -4.17
C THR A 65 8.37 -16.98 -2.93
N PRO A 66 7.92 -18.25 -2.83
CA PRO A 66 8.21 -19.09 -1.67
C PRO A 66 9.70 -19.33 -1.41
N ASP A 67 10.49 -19.32 -2.48
CA ASP A 67 11.94 -19.48 -2.46
C ASP A 67 12.69 -18.17 -2.18
N CYS A 68 12.00 -17.03 -2.01
CA CYS A 68 12.62 -15.81 -1.52
C CYS A 68 12.85 -15.87 -0.01
N LEU A 69 14.01 -16.37 0.38
CA LEU A 69 14.39 -16.51 1.78
C LEU A 69 14.85 -15.18 2.38
N PRO A 70 14.49 -14.89 3.64
CA PRO A 70 15.01 -13.72 4.34
C PRO A 70 16.53 -13.83 4.48
N CYS A 71 17.22 -12.69 4.39
CA CYS A 71 18.63 -12.60 4.70
C CYS A 71 18.85 -12.83 6.20
N THR A 72 18.97 -14.08 6.61
CA THR A 72 19.44 -14.43 7.95
C THR A 72 20.96 -14.33 7.93
N GLY A 73 21.46 -13.13 8.19
CA GLY A 73 22.85 -12.95 8.62
C GLY A 73 23.03 -13.68 9.94
N LYS A 74 24.08 -14.50 9.99
CA LYS A 74 24.49 -15.34 11.12
C LYS A 74 24.57 -14.59 12.45
#